data_AF-A0A966ML69-F1
#
_entry.id   AF-A0A966ML69-F1
#
_cell.length_a   1.000
_cell.length_b   1.000
_cell.length_c   1.000
_cell.angle_alpha   90.00
_cell.angle_beta   90.00
_cell.angle_gamma   90.00
#
_symmetry.space_group_name_H-M   'P 1'
#
loop_
_entity.id
_entity.type
_entity.pdbx_description
1 polymer ?
#
loop_
_entity_poly.entity_id
_entity_poly.type
_entity_poly.pdbx_seq_one_letter_code
_entity_poly.pdbx_strand_id
1 'polypeptide(L)'
;MVLATDAFRLHRSLRKTLQHFRADAHCEIRMDTRFDQVIETCASIPRPGQGGTWIVPEVVRAYQDLHRDGHAHSVETWIEGKLVGGLYLVNLGQAVFGESMFAHRTDASKIALAALVAWARHHGIGWIDCQQQTQHLTRLGARPMPVTEFLSQVQSARQRPAPAWQFDPVYWNALLSSPSFSCPAA
;
A
#
# COMPACT_ATOMS: atom_id res chain seq x y z
N MET A 1 -1.06 -14.05 -1.64
CA MET A 1 -0.68 -13.44 -2.94
C MET A 1 0.41 -12.43 -2.65
N VAL A 2 1.44 -12.32 -3.48
CA VAL A 2 2.54 -11.39 -3.22
C VAL A 2 2.71 -10.43 -4.40
N LEU A 3 2.82 -9.14 -4.10
CA LEU A 3 3.25 -8.12 -5.05
C LEU A 3 4.76 -7.92 -4.89
N ALA A 4 5.54 -8.45 -5.84
CA ALA A 4 6.94 -8.07 -5.95
C ALA A 4 7.03 -6.60 -6.38
N THR A 5 7.80 -5.79 -5.66
CA THR A 5 7.76 -4.33 -5.82
C THR A 5 8.28 -3.90 -7.18
N ASP A 6 9.23 -4.63 -7.76
CA ASP A 6 9.75 -4.49 -9.13
C ASP A 6 8.73 -4.89 -10.21
N ALA A 7 7.89 -5.89 -9.94
CA ALA A 7 6.82 -6.35 -10.83
C ALA A 7 5.56 -5.46 -10.81
N PHE A 8 5.52 -4.43 -9.96
CA PHE A 8 4.39 -3.50 -9.89
C PHE A 8 4.11 -2.84 -11.24
N ARG A 9 2.92 -3.09 -11.78
CA ARG A 9 2.49 -2.60 -13.09
C ARG A 9 1.88 -1.20 -12.96
N LEU A 10 2.72 -0.19 -13.16
CA LEU A 10 2.28 1.19 -13.25
C LEU A 10 1.68 1.49 -14.64
N HIS A 11 0.39 1.24 -14.78
CA HIS A 11 -0.37 1.51 -16.01
C HIS A 11 -0.32 3.00 -16.40
N ARG A 12 -0.46 3.30 -17.70
CA ARG A 12 -0.35 4.66 -18.26
C ARG A 12 -1.28 5.67 -17.58
N SER A 13 -2.54 5.29 -17.33
CA SER A 13 -3.51 6.16 -16.65
C SER A 13 -3.08 6.49 -15.23
N LEU A 14 -2.71 5.48 -14.44
CA LEU A 14 -2.23 5.66 -13.07
C LEU A 14 -0.92 6.47 -13.04
N ARG A 15 -0.01 6.27 -13.99
CA ARG A 15 1.20 7.10 -14.12
C ARG A 15 0.85 8.58 -14.29
N LYS A 16 -0.10 8.91 -15.17
CA LYS A 16 -0.57 10.29 -15.39
C LYS A 16 -1.20 10.85 -14.11
N THR A 17 -2.03 10.06 -13.43
CA THR A 17 -2.62 10.43 -12.13
C THR A 17 -1.53 10.77 -11.11
N LEU A 18 -0.50 9.93 -10.97
CA LEU A 18 0.61 10.16 -10.04
C LEU A 18 1.47 11.38 -10.42
N GLN A 19 1.68 11.64 -11.71
CA GLN A 19 2.41 12.83 -12.18
C GLN A 19 1.68 14.12 -11.79
N HIS A 20 0.36 14.17 -11.98
CA HIS A 20 -0.44 15.31 -11.55
C HIS A 20 -0.47 15.44 -10.03
N PHE A 21 -0.71 14.32 -9.32
CA PHE A 21 -0.76 14.30 -7.85
C PHE A 21 0.55 14.82 -7.24
N ARG A 22 1.71 14.38 -7.75
CA ARG A 22 3.02 14.84 -7.24
C ARG A 22 3.30 16.32 -7.52
N ALA A 23 2.76 16.87 -8.60
CA ALA A 23 3.02 18.25 -9.01
C ALA A 23 2.10 19.27 -8.32
N ASP A 24 1.01 18.81 -7.70
CA ASP A 24 0.02 19.63 -7.03
C ASP A 24 0.40 19.85 -5.56
N ALA A 25 0.58 21.11 -5.16
CA ALA A 25 0.94 21.49 -3.79
C ALA A 25 -0.16 21.19 -2.75
N HIS A 26 -1.39 20.91 -3.18
CA HIS A 26 -2.49 20.52 -2.30
C HIS A 26 -2.63 19.00 -2.15
N CYS A 27 -1.77 18.23 -2.78
CA CYS A 27 -1.75 16.77 -2.72
C CYS A 27 -0.52 16.28 -1.94
N GLU A 28 -0.71 15.36 -1.01
CA GLU A 28 0.39 14.78 -0.24
C GLU A 28 0.10 13.34 0.19
N ILE A 29 1.18 12.58 0.41
CA ILE A 29 1.11 11.30 1.10
C ILE A 29 1.55 11.53 2.53
N ARG A 30 0.79 10.98 3.47
CA ARG A 30 1.20 10.87 4.87
C ARG A 30 1.24 9.41 5.28
N MET A 31 2.03 9.12 6.30
CA MET A 31 2.09 7.81 6.93
C MET A 31 1.92 8.00 8.43
N ASP A 32 1.16 7.12 9.07
CA ASP A 32 0.96 7.09 10.52
C ASP A 32 0.44 8.38 11.15
N THR A 33 -0.27 9.23 10.40
CA THR A 33 -0.84 10.48 10.96
C THR A 33 -2.31 10.34 11.35
N ARG A 34 -3.03 9.37 10.76
CA ARG A 34 -4.46 9.11 10.97
C ARG A 34 -4.78 7.60 10.91
N PHE A 35 -3.94 6.76 11.53
CA PHE A 35 -4.14 5.31 11.54
C PHE A 35 -5.56 4.90 11.97
N ASP A 36 -6.02 5.40 13.12
CA ASP A 36 -7.35 5.09 13.68
C ASP A 36 -8.47 5.39 12.65
N GLN A 37 -8.40 6.57 12.03
CA GLN A 37 -9.37 6.96 11.01
C GLN A 37 -9.29 6.06 9.77
N VAL A 38 -8.09 5.65 9.34
CA VAL A 38 -7.91 4.78 8.18
C VAL A 38 -8.56 3.41 8.42
N ILE A 39 -8.31 2.78 9.56
CA ILE A 39 -8.89 1.45 9.86
C ILE A 39 -10.40 1.52 10.09
N GLU A 40 -10.91 2.53 10.79
CA GLU A 40 -12.35 2.76 10.98
C GLU A 40 -13.06 2.99 9.64
N THR A 41 -12.42 3.72 8.72
CA THR A 41 -12.95 3.91 7.37
C THR A 41 -12.95 2.60 6.59
N CYS A 42 -11.86 1.82 6.66
CA CYS A 42 -11.81 0.49 6.03
C CYS A 42 -12.90 -0.45 6.57
N ALA A 43 -13.21 -0.36 7.86
CA ALA A 43 -14.24 -1.16 8.52
C ALA A 43 -15.67 -0.82 8.06
N SER A 44 -15.91 0.45 7.71
CA SER A 44 -17.24 0.97 7.38
C SER A 44 -17.55 1.04 5.88
N ILE A 45 -16.55 1.00 5.00
CA ILE A 45 -16.76 1.06 3.54
C ILE A 45 -17.56 -0.17 3.06
N PRO A 46 -18.73 0.03 2.42
CA PRO A 46 -19.49 -1.05 1.81
C PRO A 46 -18.68 -1.71 0.68
N ARG A 47 -18.65 -3.04 0.66
CA ARG A 47 -18.03 -3.81 -0.41
C ARG A 47 -19.12 -4.54 -1.20
N PRO A 48 -19.23 -4.35 -2.52
CA PRO A 48 -20.27 -5.02 -3.31
C PRO A 48 -20.25 -6.53 -3.10
N GLY A 49 -21.39 -7.10 -2.74
CA GLY A 49 -21.54 -8.54 -2.46
C GLY A 49 -21.07 -8.99 -1.08
N GLN A 50 -20.76 -8.08 -0.16
CA GLN A 50 -20.45 -8.41 1.23
C GLN A 50 -21.46 -7.76 2.19
N GLY A 51 -21.96 -8.54 3.16
CA GLY A 51 -22.91 -8.07 4.20
C GLY A 51 -22.26 -7.29 5.34
N GLY A 52 -20.97 -6.97 5.22
CA GLY A 52 -20.13 -6.34 6.24
C GLY A 52 -18.66 -6.60 5.96
N THR A 53 -17.78 -5.99 6.76
CA THR A 53 -16.33 -6.26 6.70
C THR A 53 -15.93 -7.21 7.83
N TRP A 54 -14.82 -7.93 7.68
CA TRP A 54 -14.22 -8.72 8.75
C TRP A 54 -13.59 -7.84 9.86
N ILE A 55 -13.50 -6.53 9.61
CA ILE A 55 -12.88 -5.53 10.48
C ILE A 55 -13.92 -5.09 11.52
N VAL A 56 -14.30 -6.03 12.39
CA VAL A 56 -15.23 -5.80 13.50
C VAL A 56 -14.56 -4.93 14.58
N PRO A 57 -15.32 -4.35 15.54
CA PRO A 57 -14.76 -3.45 16.55
C PRO A 57 -13.58 -4.03 17.36
N GLU A 58 -13.55 -5.34 17.59
CA GLU A 58 -12.42 -6.02 18.24
C GLU A 58 -11.15 -6.01 17.38
N VAL A 59 -11.29 -6.22 16.07
CA VAL A 59 -10.19 -6.12 15.11
C VAL A 59 -9.67 -4.68 15.06
N VAL A 60 -10.56 -3.68 15.00
CA VAL A 60 -10.15 -2.27 15.02
C VAL A 60 -9.26 -1.99 16.23
N ARG A 61 -9.72 -2.36 17.44
CA ARG A 61 -8.95 -2.16 18.67
C ARG A 61 -7.59 -2.86 18.64
N ALA A 62 -7.55 -4.13 18.24
CA ALA A 62 -6.31 -4.90 18.17
C ALA A 62 -5.27 -4.27 17.22
N TYR A 63 -5.71 -3.74 16.08
CA TYR A 63 -4.82 -3.07 15.14
C TYR A 63 -4.40 -1.67 15.62
N GLN A 64 -5.25 -0.97 16.35
CA GLN A 64 -4.86 0.28 17.02
C GLN A 64 -3.80 0.03 18.10
N ASP A 65 -3.91 -1.06 18.85
CA ASP A 65 -2.87 -1.50 19.79
C ASP A 65 -1.57 -1.80 19.04
N LEU A 66 -1.62 -2.59 17.96
CA LEU A 66 -0.45 -2.86 17.12
C LEU A 66 0.18 -1.59 16.54
N HIS A 67 -0.61 -0.58 16.19
CA HIS A 67 -0.09 0.69 15.71
C HIS A 67 0.66 1.44 16.81
N ARG A 68 0.09 1.50 18.02
CA ARG A 68 0.76 2.09 19.20
C ARG A 68 2.07 1.39 19.54
N ASP A 69 2.13 0.07 19.32
CA ASP A 69 3.33 -0.74 19.53
C ASP A 69 4.34 -0.65 18.36
N GLY A 70 4.03 0.08 17.29
CA GLY A 70 4.92 0.27 16.13
C GLY A 70 4.94 -0.90 15.15
N HIS A 71 3.87 -1.71 15.12
CA HIS A 71 3.73 -2.88 14.26
C HIS A 71 2.67 -2.73 13.16
N ALA A 72 1.73 -1.80 13.29
CA ALA A 72 0.75 -1.50 12.26
C ALA A 72 0.88 -0.06 11.78
N HIS A 73 0.68 0.15 10.48
CA HIS A 73 0.96 1.44 9.84
C HIS A 73 -0.11 1.81 8.80
N SER A 74 -0.26 3.10 8.56
CA SER A 74 -1.15 3.65 7.53
C SER A 74 -0.37 4.32 6.40
N VAL A 75 -0.90 4.22 5.19
CA VAL A 75 -0.49 5.06 4.05
C VAL A 75 -1.72 5.83 3.57
N GLU A 76 -1.61 7.14 3.56
CA GLU A 76 -2.74 8.06 3.51
C GLU A 76 -2.63 8.97 2.30
N THR A 77 -3.67 9.02 1.48
CA THR A 77 -3.76 9.93 0.33
C THR A 77 -4.55 11.17 0.75
N TRP A 78 -3.89 12.32 0.79
CA TRP A 78 -4.46 13.60 1.16
C TRP A 78 -4.60 14.51 -0.05
N ILE A 79 -5.76 15.15 -0.19
CA ILE A 79 -5.99 16.19 -1.20
C ILE A 79 -6.78 17.33 -0.56
N GLU A 80 -6.30 18.57 -0.71
CA GLU A 80 -6.90 19.77 -0.12
C GLU A 80 -7.10 19.63 1.41
N GLY A 81 -6.11 19.02 2.08
CA GLY A 81 -6.16 18.77 3.53
C GLY A 81 -7.18 17.72 3.97
N LYS A 82 -7.79 16.96 3.05
CA LYS A 82 -8.75 15.89 3.35
C LYS A 82 -8.14 14.51 3.09
N LEU A 83 -8.37 13.57 3.99
CA LEU A 83 -8.06 12.16 3.80
C LEU A 83 -9.07 11.54 2.81
N VAL A 84 -8.63 11.31 1.58
CA VAL A 84 -9.53 10.88 0.47
C VAL A 84 -9.36 9.42 0.08
N GLY A 85 -8.40 8.73 0.68
CA GLY A 85 -8.16 7.31 0.54
C GLY A 85 -6.94 6.88 1.33
N GLY A 86 -6.73 5.58 1.45
CA GLY A 86 -5.59 5.07 2.18
C GLY A 86 -5.64 3.55 2.31
N LEU A 87 -4.62 3.01 2.97
CA LEU A 87 -4.52 1.62 3.35
C LEU A 87 -3.85 1.49 4.71
N TYR A 88 -4.10 0.37 5.39
CA TYR A 88 -3.34 -0.03 6.56
C TYR A 88 -2.71 -1.42 6.36
N LEU A 89 -1.65 -1.66 7.12
CA LEU A 89 -0.80 -2.83 6.99
C LEU A 89 -0.14 -3.19 8.33
N VAL A 90 0.41 -4.38 8.42
CA VAL A 90 1.34 -4.81 9.48
C VAL A 90 2.75 -4.84 8.94
N ASN A 91 3.71 -4.45 9.77
CA ASN A 91 5.14 -4.54 9.49
C ASN A 91 5.89 -5.27 10.60
N LEU A 92 6.69 -6.27 10.21
CA LEU A 92 7.63 -6.95 11.09
C LEU A 92 9.02 -6.87 10.45
N GLY A 93 9.89 -5.99 10.95
CA GLY A 93 11.16 -5.70 10.30
C GLY A 93 10.93 -5.18 8.88
N GLN A 94 11.40 -5.90 7.86
CA GLN A 94 11.11 -5.58 6.45
C GLN A 94 9.96 -6.42 5.84
N ALA A 95 9.29 -7.28 6.61
CA ALA A 95 8.11 -8.00 6.14
C ALA A 95 6.89 -7.07 6.18
N VAL A 96 6.19 -6.91 5.06
CA VAL A 96 5.06 -5.97 4.91
C VAL A 96 3.81 -6.75 4.49
N PHE A 97 2.74 -6.63 5.27
CA PHE A 97 1.48 -7.34 5.07
C PHE A 97 0.34 -6.35 4.90
N GLY A 98 -0.14 -6.17 3.66
CA GLY A 98 -1.26 -5.29 3.36
C GLY A 98 -2.59 -5.90 3.79
N GLU A 99 -3.38 -5.16 4.57
CA GLU A 99 -4.62 -5.66 5.17
C GLU A 99 -5.86 -5.16 4.44
N SER A 100 -6.01 -3.84 4.36
CA SER A 100 -7.16 -3.24 3.69
C SER A 100 -6.91 -1.82 3.23
N MET A 101 -7.77 -1.38 2.33
CA MET A 101 -7.71 -0.06 1.73
C MET A 101 -9.12 0.49 1.49
N PHE A 102 -9.19 1.81 1.36
CA PHE A 102 -10.41 2.54 1.09
C PHE A 102 -10.15 3.70 0.14
N ALA A 103 -11.21 4.17 -0.53
CA ALA A 103 -11.14 5.33 -1.39
C ALA A 103 -12.48 6.09 -1.38
N HIS A 104 -12.43 7.38 -1.08
CA HIS A 104 -13.55 8.32 -1.24
C HIS A 104 -13.43 9.14 -2.53
N ARG A 105 -12.26 9.15 -3.16
CA ARG A 105 -12.05 9.71 -4.49
C ARG A 105 -11.46 8.66 -5.43
N THR A 106 -11.76 8.82 -6.72
CA THR A 106 -11.18 7.99 -7.80
C THR A 106 -9.66 7.90 -7.65
N ASP A 107 -9.14 6.69 -7.78
CA ASP A 107 -7.72 6.34 -7.67
C ASP A 107 -7.03 6.58 -6.31
N ALA A 108 -7.71 7.11 -5.29
CA ALA A 108 -7.06 7.46 -4.02
C ALA A 108 -6.38 6.27 -3.33
N SER A 109 -6.99 5.08 -3.34
CA SER A 109 -6.35 3.85 -2.80
C SER A 109 -5.22 3.33 -3.70
N LYS A 110 -5.30 3.54 -5.01
CA LYS A 110 -4.21 3.17 -5.95
C LYS A 110 -3.00 4.07 -5.78
N ILE A 111 -3.23 5.35 -5.48
CA ILE A 111 -2.19 6.31 -5.13
C ILE A 111 -1.50 5.88 -3.84
N ALA A 112 -2.26 5.53 -2.79
CA ALA A 112 -1.71 5.02 -1.53
C ALA A 112 -0.86 3.74 -1.74
N LEU A 113 -1.37 2.78 -2.53
CA LEU A 113 -0.62 1.57 -2.86
C LEU A 113 0.64 1.87 -3.67
N ALA A 114 0.58 2.79 -4.65
CA ALA A 114 1.76 3.20 -5.39
C ALA A 114 2.79 3.90 -4.49
N ALA A 115 2.35 4.71 -3.52
CA ALA A 115 3.21 5.31 -2.52
C ALA A 115 3.89 4.25 -1.65
N LEU A 116 3.14 3.23 -1.20
CA LEU A 116 3.71 2.10 -0.46
C LEU A 116 4.78 1.36 -1.29
N VAL A 117 4.54 1.11 -2.58
CA VAL A 117 5.53 0.48 -3.45
C VAL A 117 6.77 1.37 -3.63
N ALA A 118 6.59 2.68 -3.81
CA ALA A 118 7.69 3.63 -3.93
C ALA A 118 8.56 3.67 -2.67
N TRP A 119 7.93 3.75 -1.50
CA TRP A 119 8.57 3.67 -0.19
C TRP A 119 9.30 2.33 -0.01
N ALA A 120 8.64 1.21 -0.33
CA ALA A 120 9.23 -0.12 -0.23
C ALA A 120 10.49 -0.26 -1.10
N ARG A 121 10.42 0.19 -2.37
CA ARG A 121 11.58 0.21 -3.27
C ARG A 121 12.73 1.06 -2.72
N HIS A 122 12.42 2.25 -2.18
CA HIS A 122 13.45 3.11 -1.58
C HIS A 122 14.15 2.45 -0.39
N HIS A 123 13.42 1.72 0.45
CA HIS A 123 13.96 1.01 1.61
C HIS A 123 14.47 -0.41 1.32
N GLY A 124 14.55 -0.81 0.04
CA GLY A 124 15.06 -2.13 -0.36
C GLY A 124 14.12 -3.30 -0.03
N ILE A 125 12.84 -3.02 0.20
CA ILE A 125 11.79 -4.02 0.42
C ILE A 125 11.29 -4.51 -0.95
N GLY A 126 11.55 -5.79 -1.23
CA GLY A 126 11.28 -6.40 -2.54
C GLY A 126 9.85 -6.89 -2.76
N TRP A 127 9.02 -6.93 -1.71
CA TRP A 127 7.71 -7.55 -1.78
C TRP A 127 6.73 -7.00 -0.74
N ILE A 128 5.44 -7.12 -1.05
CA ILE A 128 4.31 -6.81 -0.16
C ILE A 128 3.34 -7.99 -0.22
N ASP A 129 3.01 -8.57 0.92
CA ASP A 129 1.92 -9.56 0.98
C ASP A 129 0.59 -8.85 0.78
N CYS A 130 -0.22 -9.38 -0.13
CA CYS A 130 -1.55 -8.87 -0.44
C CYS A 130 -2.65 -9.85 -0.02
N GLN A 131 -2.29 -11.00 0.58
CA GLN A 131 -3.17 -12.04 1.10
C GLN A 131 -4.12 -12.62 0.04
N GLN A 132 -5.21 -11.92 -0.26
CA GLN A 132 -6.30 -12.30 -1.14
C GLN A 132 -5.92 -12.29 -2.62
N GLN A 133 -6.43 -13.27 -3.37
CA GLN A 133 -6.33 -13.30 -4.82
C GLN A 133 -7.49 -12.56 -5.46
N THR A 134 -7.25 -11.30 -5.81
CA THR A 134 -8.22 -10.48 -6.53
C THR A 134 -7.71 -10.14 -7.93
N GLN A 135 -8.64 -10.04 -8.89
CA GLN A 135 -8.30 -9.60 -10.25
C GLN A 135 -7.65 -8.20 -10.25
N HIS A 136 -8.04 -7.35 -9.30
CA HIS A 136 -7.44 -6.02 -9.11
C HIS A 136 -5.94 -6.11 -8.81
N LEU A 137 -5.55 -6.92 -7.82
CA LEU A 137 -4.15 -7.11 -7.43
C LEU A 137 -3.33 -7.78 -8.55
N THR A 138 -3.91 -8.76 -9.24
CA THR A 138 -3.25 -9.39 -10.40
C THR A 138 -2.96 -8.39 -11.52
N ARG A 139 -3.89 -7.47 -11.82
CA ARG A 139 -3.68 -6.40 -12.81
C ARG A 139 -2.56 -5.43 -12.42
N LEU A 140 -2.29 -5.30 -11.13
CA LEU A 140 -1.20 -4.48 -10.58
C LEU A 140 0.13 -5.24 -10.48
N GLY A 141 0.19 -6.52 -10.86
CA GLY A 141 1.41 -7.33 -10.91
C GLY A 141 1.56 -8.34 -9.77
N ALA A 142 0.60 -8.44 -8.85
CA ALA A 142 0.65 -9.45 -7.80
C ALA A 142 0.43 -10.87 -8.36
N ARG A 143 1.15 -11.84 -7.81
CA ARG A 143 1.10 -13.25 -8.22
C ARG A 143 1.01 -14.20 -7.02
N PRO A 144 0.48 -15.41 -7.20
CA PRO A 144 0.59 -16.44 -6.17
C PRO A 144 2.07 -16.76 -5.90
N MET A 145 2.37 -17.08 -4.65
CA MET A 145 3.69 -17.54 -4.20
C MET A 145 3.47 -18.81 -3.36
N PRO A 146 4.29 -19.86 -3.54
CA PRO A 146 4.25 -21.04 -2.68
C PRO A 146 4.44 -20.64 -1.21
N VAL A 147 3.66 -21.25 -0.30
CA VAL A 147 3.71 -20.93 1.14
C VAL A 147 5.12 -21.13 1.71
N THR A 148 5.85 -22.16 1.26
CA THR A 148 7.22 -22.42 1.72
C THR A 148 8.19 -21.30 1.34
N GLU A 149 8.08 -20.76 0.12
CA GLU A 149 8.85 -19.61 -0.34
C GLU A 149 8.47 -18.35 0.45
N PHE A 150 7.17 -18.12 0.63
CA PHE A 150 6.65 -16.99 1.40
C PHE A 150 7.16 -16.98 2.84
N LEU A 151 7.06 -18.10 3.55
CA LEU A 151 7.54 -18.22 4.93
C LEU A 151 9.06 -18.00 5.04
N SER A 152 9.83 -18.48 4.06
CA SER A 152 11.27 -18.21 3.99
C SER A 152 11.58 -16.71 3.84
N GLN A 153 10.83 -16.01 2.97
CA GLN A 153 10.98 -14.56 2.80
C GLN A 153 10.59 -13.80 4.07
N VAL A 154 9.50 -14.18 4.73
CA VAL A 154 9.08 -13.60 6.02
C VAL A 154 10.16 -13.79 7.08
N GLN A 155 10.69 -15.01 7.22
CA GLN A 155 11.73 -15.35 8.21
C GLN A 155 12.99 -14.48 8.05
N SER A 156 13.40 -14.22 6.80
CA SER A 156 14.55 -13.36 6.50
C SER A 156 14.24 -11.88 6.73
N ALA A 157 13.10 -11.41 6.23
CA ALA A 157 12.74 -9.99 6.28
C ALA A 157 12.46 -9.49 7.70
N ARG A 158 11.87 -10.31 8.58
CA ARG A 158 11.58 -9.94 9.97
C ARG A 158 12.82 -9.71 10.84
N GLN A 159 13.99 -10.18 10.41
CA GLN A 159 15.26 -10.00 11.13
C GLN A 159 15.96 -8.68 10.75
N ARG A 160 15.47 -8.00 9.71
CA ARG A 160 15.99 -6.71 9.29
C ARG A 160 15.29 -5.59 10.08
N PRO A 161 15.96 -4.46 10.33
CA PRO A 161 15.33 -3.32 11.01
C PRO A 161 14.14 -2.80 10.20
N ALA A 162 13.07 -2.43 10.91
CA ALA A 162 11.94 -1.74 10.31
C ALA A 162 12.37 -0.33 9.85
N PRO A 163 12.03 0.09 8.62
CA PRO A 163 12.27 1.46 8.20
C PRO A 163 11.33 2.44 8.93
N ALA A 164 11.67 3.71 8.93
CA ALA A 164 10.77 4.75 9.42
C ALA A 164 9.56 4.89 8.50
N TRP A 165 8.37 4.92 9.10
CA TRP A 165 7.10 5.11 8.39
C TRP A 165 6.83 6.59 8.15
N GLN A 166 7.58 7.13 7.19
CA GLN A 166 7.45 8.48 6.68
C GLN A 166 7.56 8.46 5.16
N PHE A 167 6.89 9.38 4.48
CA PHE A 167 6.95 9.48 3.03
C PHE A 167 7.63 10.79 2.62
N ASP A 168 8.75 10.67 1.89
CA ASP A 168 9.37 11.81 1.22
C ASP A 168 8.92 11.84 -0.25
N PRO A 169 8.46 12.99 -0.79
CA PRO A 169 8.11 13.14 -2.20
C PRO A 169 9.18 12.65 -3.19
N VAL A 170 10.47 12.62 -2.81
CA VAL A 170 11.55 12.06 -3.64
C VAL A 170 11.35 10.57 -3.95
N TYR A 171 10.65 9.82 -3.09
CA TYR A 171 10.40 8.39 -3.26
C TYR A 171 9.62 8.08 -4.53
N TRP A 172 8.80 9.03 -5.02
CA TRP A 172 8.10 8.88 -6.30
C TRP A 172 9.05 8.60 -7.48
N ASN A 173 10.31 9.02 -7.41
CA ASN A 173 11.31 8.74 -8.44
C ASN A 173 11.55 7.23 -8.62
N ALA A 174 11.35 6.41 -7.59
CA ALA A 174 11.45 4.95 -7.67
C ALA A 174 10.38 4.32 -8.60
N LEU A 175 9.33 5.06 -8.96
CA LEU A 175 8.28 4.63 -9.89
C LEU A 175 8.23 5.46 -11.18
N LEU A 176 8.45 6.77 -11.07
CA LEU A 176 8.22 7.72 -12.15
C LEU A 176 9.45 7.99 -13.01
N SER A 177 10.66 7.76 -12.50
CA SER A 177 11.92 8.07 -13.21
C SER A 177 12.42 6.94 -14.12
N SER A 178 11.81 5.75 -14.08
CA SER A 178 12.16 4.68 -15.02
C SER A 178 11.73 5.09 -16.44
N PRO A 179 12.62 5.01 -17.45
CA PRO A 179 12.22 5.19 -18.83
C PRO A 179 11.13 4.16 -19.14
N SER A 180 10.03 4.62 -19.75
CA SER A 180 9.00 3.73 -20.25
C SER A 180 9.64 2.79 -21.27
N PHE A 181 9.95 1.56 -20.87
CA PHE A 181 10.19 0.50 -21.82
C PHE A 181 8.83 0.21 -22.49
N SER A 182 8.60 0.88 -23.60
CA SER A 182 7.62 0.48 -24.59
C SER A 182 8.02 -0.92 -25.05
N CYS A 183 7.22 -1.92 -24.70
CA CYS A 183 7.28 -3.23 -25.33
C CYS A 183 7.17 -3.03 -26.85
N PRO A 184 8.06 -3.57 -27.69
CA PRO A 184 7.83 -3.61 -29.12
C PRO A 184 6.54 -4.39 -29.35
N ALA A 185 5.62 -3.83 -30.13
CA ALA A 185 4.48 -4.60 -30.62
C ALA A 185 5.03 -5.75 -31.46
N ALA A 186 4.57 -6.96 -31.16
CA ALA A 186 4.80 -8.15 -31.98
C ALA A 186 4.03 -8.06 -33.30
#